data_AF-A0A0M2T275-F1
#
_entry.id   AF-A0A0M2T275-F1
#
_cell.length_a   1.000
_cell.length_b   1.000
_cell.length_c   1.000
_cell.angle_alpha   90.00
_cell.angle_beta   90.00
_cell.angle_gamma   90.00
#
_symmetry.space_group_name_H-M   'P 1'
#
loop_
_entity.id
_entity.type
_entity.pdbx_description
1 polymer ?
#
loop_
_entity_poly.entity_id
_entity_poly.type
_entity_poly.pdbx_seq_one_letter_code
_entity_poly.pdbx_strand_id
1 'polypeptide(L)'
;MTKVICYLSNGFPSIEKTLETADLYVEGGCDIIEIDIPTDNPFLDNEFIGGRMRKAFEQNQNYDYYLETIRKIREKHPEQEILIVLYEHSLKDIGVEKFIEFCHQLHTEDIILVGNEDNQIKNELMENGIRVSSYIQYHLPDEEIGMAKNTNGFIYLQAKSVGKVREGCETLRDCIEYLRNEGVNQPIYCGVGISNKEDVAMVSNAGGNGAFIGSAVLKKQNQPNELVHFIQEVKAATIRG
;
A
#
# COMPACT_ATOMS: atom_id res chain seq x y z
N MET A 1 6.57 16.22 4.59
CA MET A 1 6.56 15.25 5.71
C MET A 1 6.28 13.88 5.12
N THR A 2 6.96 12.83 5.58
CA THR A 2 6.70 11.44 5.18
C THR A 2 5.30 11.02 5.62
N LYS A 3 4.50 10.42 4.73
CA LYS A 3 3.19 9.87 5.06
C LYS A 3 3.32 8.50 5.77
N VAL A 4 2.53 8.25 6.79
CA VAL A 4 2.36 6.93 7.42
C VAL A 4 1.18 6.24 6.75
N ILE A 5 1.44 5.04 6.22
CA ILE A 5 0.46 4.26 5.47
C ILE A 5 0.23 2.95 6.23
N CYS A 6 -1.00 2.70 6.70
CA CYS A 6 -1.32 1.51 7.48
C CYS A 6 -2.10 0.51 6.62
N TYR A 7 -1.59 -0.73 6.55
CA TYR A 7 -2.24 -1.83 5.84
C TYR A 7 -3.44 -2.35 6.62
N LEU A 8 -4.57 -2.50 5.94
CA LEU A 8 -5.84 -3.00 6.46
C LEU A 8 -6.29 -4.23 5.66
N SER A 9 -6.47 -5.36 6.36
CA SER A 9 -7.07 -6.55 5.75
C SER A 9 -8.58 -6.39 5.61
N ASN A 10 -9.09 -6.45 4.39
CA ASN A 10 -10.50 -6.30 4.08
C ASN A 10 -11.23 -7.63 4.31
N GLY A 11 -12.22 -7.62 5.20
CA GLY A 11 -13.01 -8.79 5.54
C GLY A 11 -12.32 -9.84 6.42
N PHE A 12 -11.11 -9.59 6.94
CA PHE A 12 -10.46 -10.50 7.89
C PHE A 12 -10.27 -9.87 9.28
N PRO A 13 -10.73 -10.53 10.37
CA PRO A 13 -11.50 -11.79 10.41
C PRO A 13 -12.97 -11.65 10.02
N SER A 14 -13.46 -10.41 9.91
CA SER A 14 -14.80 -10.07 9.41
C SER A 14 -14.83 -8.60 8.96
N ILE A 15 -15.88 -8.20 8.24
CA ILE A 15 -16.08 -6.80 7.81
C ILE A 15 -16.22 -5.86 9.02
N GLU A 16 -16.92 -6.29 10.07
CA GLU A 16 -17.08 -5.49 11.28
C GLU A 16 -15.72 -5.16 11.89
N LYS A 17 -14.81 -6.14 11.91
CA LYS A 17 -13.47 -5.90 12.42
C LYS A 17 -12.63 -5.03 11.49
N THR A 18 -12.81 -5.14 10.17
CA THR A 18 -12.18 -4.23 9.20
C THR A 18 -12.62 -2.78 9.45
N LEU A 19 -13.91 -2.52 9.63
CA LEU A 19 -14.44 -1.18 9.89
C LEU A 19 -13.96 -0.63 11.24
N GLU A 20 -14.00 -1.43 12.31
CA GLU A 20 -13.45 -1.05 13.63
C GLU A 20 -11.96 -0.72 13.52
N THR A 21 -11.19 -1.50 12.77
CA THR A 21 -9.75 -1.26 12.61
C THR A 21 -9.48 0.01 11.81
N ALA A 22 -10.29 0.29 10.78
CA ALA A 22 -10.21 1.54 10.03
C ALA A 22 -10.45 2.76 10.94
N ASP A 23 -11.45 2.70 11.83
CA ASP A 23 -11.70 3.76 12.82
C ASP A 23 -10.47 4.04 13.69
N LEU A 24 -9.83 2.98 14.18
CA LEU A 24 -8.64 3.10 15.02
C LEU A 24 -7.43 3.66 14.24
N TYR A 25 -7.34 3.38 12.93
CA TYR A 25 -6.28 3.95 12.09
C TYR A 25 -6.46 5.46 11.92
N VAL A 26 -7.70 5.90 11.70
CA VAL A 26 -8.06 7.33 11.63
C VAL A 26 -7.80 8.02 12.97
N GLU A 27 -8.25 7.42 14.08
CA GLU A 27 -8.00 7.94 15.44
C GLU A 27 -6.50 8.07 15.76
N GLY A 28 -5.70 7.11 15.30
CA GLY A 28 -4.25 7.13 15.43
C GLY A 28 -3.54 8.20 14.61
N GLY A 29 -4.22 8.82 13.64
CA GLY A 29 -3.64 9.82 12.73
C GLY A 29 -2.83 9.22 11.58
N CYS A 30 -3.24 8.04 11.11
CA CYS A 30 -2.73 7.45 9.86
C CYS A 30 -3.00 8.39 8.67
N ASP A 31 -2.02 8.62 7.79
CA ASP A 31 -2.24 9.49 6.62
C ASP A 31 -3.02 8.77 5.52
N ILE A 32 -2.72 7.50 5.27
CA ILE A 32 -3.33 6.70 4.21
C ILE A 32 -3.68 5.31 4.74
N ILE A 33 -4.91 4.86 4.54
CA ILE A 33 -5.28 3.46 4.74
C ILE A 33 -5.03 2.71 3.44
N GLU A 34 -4.07 1.78 3.45
CA GLU A 34 -3.90 0.82 2.36
C GLU A 34 -4.84 -0.37 2.64
N ILE A 35 -5.86 -0.56 1.81
CA ILE A 35 -6.84 -1.63 1.97
C ILE A 35 -6.76 -2.62 0.82
N ASP A 36 -6.74 -3.90 1.16
CA ASP A 36 -6.67 -4.96 0.16
C ASP A 36 -8.03 -5.33 -0.46
N ILE A 37 -7.97 -5.86 -1.68
CA ILE A 37 -9.02 -6.68 -2.26
C ILE A 37 -8.61 -8.15 -2.08
N PRO A 38 -9.35 -8.93 -1.26
CA PRO A 38 -8.99 -10.32 -0.97
C PRO A 38 -8.96 -11.21 -2.20
N THR A 39 -8.05 -12.18 -2.23
CA THR A 39 -7.95 -13.18 -3.29
C THR A 39 -7.52 -14.54 -2.74
N ASP A 40 -7.84 -15.60 -3.46
CA ASP A 40 -7.36 -16.97 -3.23
C ASP A 40 -5.88 -17.18 -3.60
N ASN A 41 -5.31 -16.33 -4.47
CA ASN A 41 -3.94 -16.46 -4.97
C ASN A 41 -3.06 -15.21 -4.75
N PRO A 42 -2.74 -14.83 -3.50
CA PRO A 42 -1.88 -13.69 -3.20
C PRO A 42 -0.39 -14.07 -3.28
N PHE A 43 0.10 -14.33 -4.49
CA PHE A 43 1.40 -14.97 -4.72
C PHE A 43 2.64 -14.13 -4.38
N LEU A 44 2.51 -12.81 -4.19
CA LEU A 44 3.61 -11.93 -3.78
C LEU A 44 3.61 -11.57 -2.30
N ASP A 45 2.54 -11.89 -1.59
CA ASP A 45 2.43 -11.64 -0.16
C ASP A 45 3.03 -12.77 0.66
N ASN A 46 3.57 -12.40 1.83
CA ASN A 46 3.98 -13.41 2.82
C ASN A 46 2.76 -14.14 3.39
N GLU A 47 2.99 -15.31 3.99
CA GLU A 47 1.92 -16.16 4.54
C GLU A 47 1.01 -15.44 5.56
N PHE A 48 1.53 -14.46 6.29
CA PHE A 48 0.73 -13.72 7.27
C PHE A 48 -0.32 -12.82 6.60
N ILE A 49 0.02 -12.11 5.53
CA ILE A 49 -0.91 -11.26 4.78
C ILE A 49 -1.72 -12.10 3.79
N GLY A 50 -1.06 -12.92 2.97
CA GLY A 50 -1.72 -13.76 1.99
C GLY A 50 -2.71 -14.76 2.62
N GLY A 51 -2.40 -15.30 3.81
CA GLY A 51 -3.33 -16.16 4.54
C GLY A 51 -4.58 -15.43 5.04
N ARG A 52 -4.53 -14.12 5.28
CA ARG A 52 -5.69 -13.30 5.64
C ARG A 52 -6.57 -13.02 4.42
N MET A 53 -5.95 -12.68 3.29
CA MET A 53 -6.65 -12.49 2.01
C MET A 53 -7.39 -13.76 1.60
N ARG A 54 -6.72 -14.92 1.65
CA ARG A 54 -7.33 -16.23 1.35
C ARG A 54 -8.52 -16.53 2.25
N LYS A 55 -8.37 -16.35 3.57
CA LYS A 55 -9.46 -16.60 4.53
C LYS A 55 -10.64 -15.67 4.34
N ALA A 56 -10.40 -14.38 4.06
CA ALA A 56 -11.48 -13.46 3.74
C ALA A 56 -12.21 -13.94 2.47
N PHE A 57 -11.49 -14.21 1.38
CA PHE A 57 -12.06 -14.65 0.11
C PHE A 57 -12.83 -15.98 0.23
N GLU A 58 -12.32 -16.94 1.01
CA GLU A 58 -13.01 -18.20 1.33
C GLU A 58 -14.35 -17.98 2.06
N GLN A 59 -14.45 -16.94 2.90
CA GLN A 59 -15.71 -16.60 3.58
C GLN A 59 -16.74 -15.98 2.61
N ASN A 60 -16.29 -15.22 1.62
CA ASN A 60 -17.19 -14.60 0.63
C ASN A 60 -16.49 -14.30 -0.70
N GLN A 61 -16.75 -15.10 -1.73
CA GLN A 61 -16.15 -14.95 -3.07
C GLN A 61 -16.85 -13.88 -3.93
N ASN A 62 -17.45 -12.85 -3.31
CA ASN A 62 -18.10 -11.75 -4.02
C ASN A 62 -17.35 -10.44 -3.80
N TYR A 63 -16.69 -9.94 -4.84
CA TYR A 63 -15.95 -8.69 -4.77
C TYR A 63 -16.79 -7.47 -4.41
N ASP A 64 -18.08 -7.44 -4.77
CA ASP A 64 -18.97 -6.33 -4.41
C ASP A 64 -19.09 -6.16 -2.89
N TYR A 65 -18.95 -7.26 -2.15
CA TYR A 65 -18.95 -7.25 -0.69
C TYR A 65 -17.74 -6.49 -0.10
N TYR A 66 -16.58 -6.62 -0.73
CA TYR A 66 -15.34 -5.95 -0.31
C TYR A 66 -15.28 -4.51 -0.79
N LEU A 67 -15.77 -4.23 -2.01
CA LEU A 67 -15.92 -2.87 -2.53
C LEU A 67 -16.88 -2.05 -1.66
N GLU A 68 -17.98 -2.65 -1.21
CA GLU A 68 -18.93 -2.02 -0.28
C GLU A 68 -18.31 -1.69 1.08
N THR A 69 -17.37 -2.51 1.57
CA THR A 69 -16.63 -2.21 2.81
C THR A 69 -15.78 -0.95 2.67
N ILE A 70 -15.12 -0.78 1.53
CA ILE A 70 -14.34 0.44 1.25
C ILE A 70 -15.27 1.66 1.15
N ARG A 71 -16.45 1.54 0.51
CA ARG A 71 -17.47 2.60 0.49
C ARG A 71 -17.84 3.06 1.89
N LYS A 72 -18.14 2.12 2.79
CA LYS A 72 -18.48 2.42 4.19
C LYS A 72 -17.36 3.15 4.94
N ILE A 73 -16.10 2.79 4.67
CA ILE A 73 -14.94 3.51 5.26
C ILE A 73 -14.90 4.95 4.73
N ARG A 74 -15.02 5.16 3.40
CA ARG A 74 -15.03 6.50 2.79
C ARG A 74 -16.20 7.35 3.29
N GLU A 75 -17.41 6.79 3.39
CA GLU A 75 -18.59 7.50 3.89
C GLU A 75 -18.43 7.96 5.33
N LYS A 76 -17.82 7.12 6.17
CA LYS A 76 -17.57 7.44 7.58
C LYS A 76 -16.40 8.42 7.76
N HIS A 77 -15.38 8.31 6.92
CA HIS A 77 -14.14 9.07 7.00
C HIS A 77 -13.83 9.75 5.65
N PRO A 78 -14.60 10.78 5.25
CA PRO A 78 -14.51 11.38 3.92
C PRO A 78 -13.12 11.97 3.61
N GLU A 79 -12.42 12.49 4.61
CA GLU A 79 -11.10 13.11 4.48
C GLU A 79 -9.93 12.10 4.52
N GLN A 80 -10.19 10.84 4.91
CA GLN A 80 -9.13 9.85 5.05
C GLN A 80 -8.66 9.37 3.67
N GLU A 81 -7.39 9.55 3.32
CA GLU A 81 -6.88 8.98 2.07
C GLU A 81 -6.94 7.44 2.14
N ILE A 82 -7.43 6.83 1.05
CA ILE A 82 -7.54 5.37 0.89
C ILE A 82 -6.74 5.00 -0.36
N LEU A 83 -5.86 4.03 -0.19
CA LEU A 83 -5.08 3.40 -1.25
C LEU A 83 -5.56 1.95 -1.40
N ILE A 84 -6.00 1.57 -2.60
CA ILE A 84 -6.47 0.20 -2.84
C ILE A 84 -5.29 -0.63 -3.37
N VAL A 85 -5.06 -1.80 -2.78
CA VAL A 85 -4.14 -2.81 -3.31
C VAL A 85 -4.93 -4.02 -3.79
N LEU A 86 -4.71 -4.41 -5.04
CA LEU A 86 -5.38 -5.57 -5.65
C LEU A 86 -4.48 -6.26 -6.66
N TYR A 87 -4.71 -7.56 -6.83
CA TYR A 87 -4.06 -8.34 -7.85
C TYR A 87 -4.76 -8.18 -9.22
N GLU A 88 -3.98 -8.27 -10.29
CA GLU A 88 -4.46 -8.11 -11.67
C GLU A 88 -5.59 -9.10 -12.01
N HIS A 89 -5.51 -10.36 -11.56
CA HIS A 89 -6.58 -11.34 -11.77
C HIS A 89 -7.88 -10.97 -11.03
N SER A 90 -7.78 -10.44 -9.81
CA SER A 90 -8.96 -9.96 -9.08
C SER A 90 -9.60 -8.75 -9.77
N LEU A 91 -8.79 -7.86 -10.36
CA LEU A 91 -9.30 -6.76 -11.16
C LEU A 91 -10.04 -7.27 -12.43
N LYS A 92 -9.51 -8.29 -13.10
CA LYS A 92 -10.17 -8.93 -14.25
C LYS A 92 -11.52 -9.53 -13.85
N ASP A 93 -11.60 -10.18 -12.69
CA ASP A 93 -12.84 -10.77 -12.18
C ASP A 93 -13.87 -9.71 -11.73
N ILE A 94 -13.42 -8.57 -11.21
CA ILE A 94 -14.28 -7.41 -10.90
C ILE A 94 -14.80 -6.76 -12.19
N GLY A 95 -13.95 -6.67 -13.22
CA GLY A 95 -14.15 -5.88 -14.41
C GLY A 95 -13.49 -4.50 -14.29
N VAL A 96 -12.64 -4.17 -15.27
CA VAL A 96 -11.82 -2.94 -15.27
C VAL A 96 -12.68 -1.67 -15.25
N GLU A 97 -13.69 -1.57 -16.13
CA GLU A 97 -14.61 -0.44 -16.20
C GLU A 97 -15.33 -0.20 -14.87
N LYS A 98 -15.89 -1.27 -14.28
CA LYS A 98 -16.56 -1.23 -12.98
C LYS A 98 -15.63 -0.74 -11.87
N PHE A 99 -14.38 -1.17 -11.88
CA PHE A 99 -13.38 -0.73 -10.90
C PHE A 99 -12.98 0.74 -11.09
N ILE A 100 -12.84 1.20 -12.32
CA ILE A 100 -12.58 2.62 -12.64
C ILE A 100 -13.72 3.50 -12.12
N GLU A 101 -14.98 3.15 -12.44
CA GLU A 101 -16.15 3.87 -11.93
C GLU A 101 -16.18 3.90 -10.40
N PHE A 102 -15.85 2.77 -9.77
CA PHE A 102 -15.76 2.66 -8.32
C PHE A 102 -14.70 3.60 -7.72
N CYS A 103 -13.49 3.63 -8.28
CA CYS A 103 -12.42 4.54 -7.86
C CYS A 103 -12.85 6.01 -7.97
N HIS A 104 -13.50 6.39 -9.07
CA HIS A 104 -14.02 7.75 -9.26
C HIS A 104 -15.09 8.13 -8.22
N GLN A 105 -16.02 7.22 -7.93
CA GLN A 105 -17.04 7.42 -6.88
C GLN A 105 -16.42 7.64 -5.50
N LEU A 106 -15.29 6.99 -5.22
CA LEU A 106 -14.56 7.11 -3.95
C LEU A 106 -13.57 8.26 -3.89
N HIS A 107 -13.34 8.97 -5.01
CA HIS A 107 -12.25 9.93 -5.15
C HIS A 107 -10.88 9.33 -4.78
N THR A 108 -10.67 8.06 -5.13
CA THR A 108 -9.39 7.36 -4.94
C THR A 108 -8.69 7.26 -6.30
N GLU A 109 -7.63 8.03 -6.48
CA GLU A 109 -6.89 8.11 -7.75
C GLU A 109 -5.65 7.21 -7.77
N ASP A 110 -5.01 6.95 -6.62
CA ASP A 110 -3.83 6.08 -6.54
C ASP A 110 -4.20 4.64 -6.16
N ILE A 111 -3.62 3.66 -6.86
CA ILE A 111 -3.75 2.23 -6.56
C ILE A 111 -2.40 1.51 -6.58
N ILE A 112 -2.34 0.37 -5.90
CA ILE A 112 -1.31 -0.65 -6.11
C ILE A 112 -1.93 -1.79 -6.90
N LEU A 113 -1.52 -1.93 -8.16
CA LEU A 113 -1.85 -3.09 -8.98
C LEU A 113 -0.72 -4.12 -8.87
N VAL A 114 -1.03 -5.27 -8.29
CA VAL A 114 -0.08 -6.37 -8.10
C VAL A 114 -0.18 -7.34 -9.27
N GLY A 115 0.91 -7.46 -10.03
CA GLY A 115 0.94 -8.17 -11.31
C GLY A 115 1.58 -7.30 -12.39
N ASN A 116 1.96 -7.93 -13.51
CA ASN A 116 2.53 -7.23 -14.65
C ASN A 116 2.30 -8.03 -15.94
N GLU A 117 1.18 -8.76 -16.02
CA GLU A 117 0.93 -9.66 -17.15
C GLU A 117 0.35 -8.89 -18.35
N ASP A 118 -0.49 -7.88 -18.09
CA ASP A 118 -1.22 -7.15 -19.12
C ASP A 118 -1.03 -5.63 -19.06
N ASN A 119 -0.15 -5.11 -19.93
CA ASN A 119 0.04 -3.68 -20.09
C ASN A 119 -1.23 -2.96 -20.58
N GLN A 120 -2.18 -3.65 -21.21
CA GLN A 120 -3.43 -3.04 -21.68
C GLN A 120 -4.28 -2.58 -20.51
N ILE A 121 -4.45 -3.41 -19.47
CA ILE A 121 -5.22 -3.06 -18.26
C ILE A 121 -4.59 -1.85 -17.57
N LYS A 122 -3.26 -1.87 -17.42
CA LYS A 122 -2.54 -0.74 -16.82
C LYS A 122 -2.76 0.55 -17.62
N ASN A 123 -2.64 0.50 -18.94
CA ASN A 123 -2.86 1.66 -19.79
C ASN A 123 -4.30 2.15 -19.70
N GLU A 124 -5.29 1.26 -19.69
CA GLU A 124 -6.71 1.61 -19.58
C GLU A 124 -7.01 2.33 -18.26
N LEU A 125 -6.46 1.85 -17.13
CA LEU A 125 -6.53 2.54 -15.84
C LEU A 125 -5.94 3.95 -15.93
N MET A 126 -4.74 4.07 -16.52
CA MET A 126 -4.02 5.35 -16.65
C MET A 126 -4.74 6.35 -17.56
N GLU A 127 -5.31 5.90 -18.68
CA GLU A 127 -6.09 6.72 -19.61
C GLU A 127 -7.37 7.26 -18.97
N ASN A 128 -7.94 6.53 -18.00
CA ASN A 128 -9.09 6.98 -17.21
C ASN A 128 -8.70 7.74 -15.93
N GLY A 129 -7.44 8.19 -15.82
CA GLY A 129 -6.99 9.04 -14.72
C GLY A 129 -6.67 8.31 -13.41
N ILE A 130 -6.65 6.97 -13.41
CA ILE A 130 -6.16 6.19 -12.28
C ILE A 130 -4.64 6.15 -12.33
N ARG A 131 -4.01 6.47 -11.21
CA ARG A 131 -2.56 6.44 -11.00
C ARG A 131 -2.14 5.08 -10.48
N VAL A 132 -1.35 4.37 -11.27
CA VAL A 132 -0.88 3.03 -10.93
C VAL A 132 0.54 3.13 -10.39
N SER A 133 0.78 2.55 -9.22
CA SER A 133 2.12 2.50 -8.64
C SER A 133 3.08 1.61 -9.43
N SER A 134 4.37 1.81 -9.21
CA SER A 134 5.42 0.92 -9.72
C SER A 134 6.25 0.39 -8.57
N TYR A 135 6.56 -0.91 -8.61
CA TYR A 135 7.31 -1.59 -7.56
C TYR A 135 8.80 -1.64 -7.90
N ILE A 136 9.65 -1.40 -6.90
CA ILE A 136 11.09 -1.59 -6.99
C ILE A 136 11.61 -2.39 -5.79
N GLN A 137 12.33 -3.47 -6.07
CA GLN A 137 13.04 -4.28 -5.09
C GLN A 137 14.31 -3.59 -4.59
N TYR A 138 14.77 -3.96 -3.38
CA TYR A 138 15.92 -3.29 -2.75
C TYR A 138 17.21 -3.34 -3.58
N HIS A 139 17.36 -4.36 -4.45
CA HIS A 139 18.54 -4.50 -5.30
C HIS A 139 18.47 -3.70 -6.62
N LEU A 140 17.42 -2.89 -6.79
CA LEU A 140 17.22 -1.92 -7.87
C LEU A 140 17.50 -2.50 -9.28
N PRO A 141 16.75 -3.52 -9.76
CA PRO A 141 16.84 -4.00 -11.14
C PRO A 141 16.63 -2.87 -12.15
N ASP A 142 17.43 -2.82 -13.21
CA ASP A 142 17.30 -1.77 -14.24
C ASP A 142 15.92 -1.78 -14.93
N GLU A 143 15.32 -2.96 -15.08
CA GLU A 143 13.97 -3.13 -15.62
C GLU A 143 12.90 -2.43 -14.76
N GLU A 144 12.94 -2.62 -13.44
CA GLU A 144 12.01 -2.00 -12.50
C GLU A 144 12.20 -0.48 -12.44
N ILE A 145 13.46 -0.01 -12.50
CA ILE A 145 13.76 1.41 -12.62
C ILE A 145 13.19 1.99 -13.92
N GLY A 146 13.31 1.27 -15.03
CA GLY A 146 12.72 1.67 -16.32
C GLY A 146 11.20 1.80 -16.25
N MET A 147 10.51 0.86 -15.60
CA MET A 147 9.07 0.93 -15.37
C MET A 147 8.70 2.12 -14.46
N ALA A 148 9.47 2.34 -13.39
CA ALA A 148 9.25 3.41 -12.44
C ALA A 148 9.35 4.81 -13.09
N LYS A 149 10.29 5.03 -14.02
CA LYS A 149 10.40 6.30 -14.75
C LYS A 149 9.12 6.63 -15.54
N ASN A 150 8.42 5.61 -16.03
CA ASN A 150 7.24 5.75 -16.88
C ASN A 150 5.90 5.67 -16.14
N THR A 151 5.92 5.47 -14.81
CA THR A 151 4.68 5.34 -14.03
C THR A 151 4.03 6.71 -13.79
N ASN A 152 2.69 6.77 -13.79
CA ASN A 152 1.93 7.97 -13.44
C ASN A 152 1.58 8.07 -11.94
N GLY A 153 1.77 6.98 -11.18
CA GLY A 153 1.60 6.94 -9.72
C GLY A 153 2.91 7.12 -8.94
N PHE A 154 2.92 6.62 -7.71
CA PHE A 154 4.09 6.61 -6.84
C PHE A 154 4.94 5.35 -7.06
N ILE A 155 6.14 5.35 -6.48
CA ILE A 155 7.03 4.18 -6.44
C ILE A 155 6.89 3.49 -5.09
N TYR A 156 6.55 2.21 -5.09
CA TYR A 156 6.67 1.34 -3.93
C TYR A 156 8.09 0.77 -3.90
N LEU A 157 8.94 1.25 -2.99
CA LEU A 157 10.31 0.77 -2.82
C LEU A 157 10.41 -0.16 -1.61
N GLN A 158 11.05 -1.32 -1.75
CA GLN A 158 11.45 -2.11 -0.58
C GLN A 158 12.44 -1.32 0.29
N ALA A 159 12.12 -1.17 1.58
CA ALA A 159 12.88 -0.36 2.53
C ALA A 159 14.09 -1.10 3.14
N LYS A 160 14.07 -2.43 3.10
CA LYS A 160 15.12 -3.29 3.67
C LYS A 160 15.49 -4.41 2.70
N SER A 161 16.80 -4.70 2.62
CA SER A 161 17.30 -5.83 1.83
C SER A 161 16.88 -7.18 2.43
N VAL A 162 16.56 -8.12 1.56
CA VAL A 162 16.37 -9.55 1.89
C VAL A 162 17.52 -10.41 1.35
N GLY A 163 18.65 -9.80 0.98
CA GLY A 163 19.86 -10.50 0.57
C GLY A 163 20.68 -9.72 -0.45
N LYS A 164 20.16 -9.57 -1.68
CA LYS A 164 20.89 -8.90 -2.77
C LYS A 164 20.83 -7.37 -2.59
N VAL A 165 21.95 -6.72 -2.84
CA VAL A 165 22.12 -5.25 -2.77
C VAL A 165 22.90 -4.80 -4.00
N ARG A 166 22.56 -3.64 -4.58
CA ARG A 166 23.33 -3.00 -5.66
C ARG A 166 24.55 -2.29 -5.04
N GLU A 167 25.70 -2.37 -5.70
CA GLU A 167 26.92 -1.67 -5.26
C GLU A 167 26.65 -0.15 -5.16
N GLY A 168 27.00 0.45 -4.02
CA GLY A 168 26.73 1.86 -3.74
C GLY A 168 25.27 2.15 -3.36
N CYS A 169 24.48 1.12 -3.02
CA CYS A 169 23.11 1.23 -2.53
C CYS A 169 22.92 0.44 -1.22
N GLU A 170 23.85 0.59 -0.29
CA GLU A 170 23.88 -0.18 0.96
C GLU A 170 22.79 0.27 1.94
N THR A 171 22.46 1.56 1.98
CA THR A 171 21.40 2.12 2.82
C THR A 171 20.18 2.53 2.00
N LEU A 172 19.03 2.67 2.67
CA LEU A 172 17.81 3.18 2.01
C LEU A 172 18.01 4.60 1.42
N ARG A 173 18.86 5.42 2.04
CA ARG A 173 19.20 6.73 1.51
C ARG A 173 19.93 6.62 0.18
N ASP A 174 20.94 5.75 0.13
CA ASP A 174 21.70 5.51 -1.10
C ASP A 174 20.79 5.00 -2.23
N CYS A 175 19.85 4.10 -1.90
CA CYS A 175 18.84 3.63 -2.87
C CYS A 175 17.98 4.77 -3.40
N ILE A 176 17.46 5.65 -2.53
CA ILE A 176 16.62 6.77 -2.95
C ILE A 176 17.43 7.77 -3.78
N GLU A 177 18.64 8.12 -3.36
CA GLU A 177 19.53 9.03 -4.11
C GLU A 177 19.88 8.45 -5.48
N TYR A 178 20.17 7.15 -5.56
CA TYR A 178 20.38 6.44 -6.83
C TYR A 178 19.16 6.56 -7.75
N LEU A 179 17.95 6.29 -7.26
CA LEU A 179 16.73 6.40 -8.06
C LEU A 179 16.49 7.85 -8.54
N ARG A 180 16.77 8.85 -7.71
CA ARG A 180 16.69 10.26 -8.12
C ARG A 180 17.71 10.60 -9.22
N ASN A 181 18.94 10.12 -9.11
CA ASN A 181 19.97 10.30 -10.14
C ASN A 181 19.61 9.62 -11.46
N GLU A 182 18.91 8.49 -11.40
CA GLU A 182 18.34 7.82 -12.55
C GLU A 182 17.15 8.57 -13.19
N GLY A 183 16.65 9.63 -12.57
CA GLY A 183 15.55 10.43 -13.09
C GLY A 183 14.16 9.92 -12.70
N VAL A 184 14.06 9.09 -11.66
CA VAL A 184 12.77 8.77 -11.03
C VAL A 184 12.33 9.99 -10.22
N ASN A 185 11.27 10.67 -10.66
CA ASN A 185 10.79 11.93 -10.04
C ASN A 185 9.51 11.74 -9.22
N GLN A 186 8.86 10.58 -9.37
CA GLN A 186 7.64 10.22 -8.67
C GLN A 186 7.88 10.12 -7.14
N PRO A 187 6.85 10.32 -6.30
CA PRO A 187 6.96 10.08 -4.86
C PRO A 187 7.44 8.66 -4.59
N ILE A 188 8.36 8.48 -3.63
CA ILE A 188 8.84 7.15 -3.22
C ILE A 188 8.22 6.81 -1.87
N TYR A 189 7.38 5.79 -1.84
CA TYR A 189 6.82 5.21 -0.63
C TYR A 189 7.55 3.92 -0.32
N CYS A 190 8.16 3.86 0.85
CA CYS A 190 8.98 2.74 1.26
C CYS A 190 8.14 1.76 2.07
N GLY A 191 8.21 0.47 1.73
CA GLY A 191 7.51 -0.60 2.44
C GLY A 191 8.42 -1.81 2.66
N VAL A 192 7.88 -2.92 3.13
CA VAL A 192 8.65 -4.14 3.48
C VAL A 192 9.66 -3.91 4.61
N GLY A 193 9.36 -4.51 5.78
CA GLY A 193 10.26 -4.52 6.92
C GLY A 193 10.17 -3.29 7.85
N ILE A 194 9.21 -2.39 7.63
CA ILE A 194 8.92 -1.27 8.54
C ILE A 194 7.95 -1.73 9.62
N SER A 195 8.37 -1.63 10.88
CA SER A 195 7.68 -2.28 11.99
C SER A 195 7.61 -1.47 13.29
N ASN A 196 8.37 -0.39 13.38
CA ASN A 196 8.50 0.46 14.57
C ASN A 196 8.80 1.92 14.15
N LYS A 197 8.91 2.80 15.15
CA LYS A 197 9.19 4.22 14.91
C LYS A 197 10.57 4.46 14.32
N GLU A 198 11.57 3.65 14.68
CA GLU A 198 12.93 3.77 14.17
C GLU A 198 12.97 3.51 12.66
N ASP A 199 12.19 2.53 12.19
CA ASP A 199 12.05 2.23 10.77
C ASP A 199 11.36 3.39 10.01
N VAL A 200 10.33 4.01 10.58
CA VAL A 200 9.66 5.17 9.97
C VAL A 200 10.59 6.39 9.96
N ALA A 201 11.34 6.62 11.03
CA ALA A 201 12.36 7.67 11.09
C ALA A 201 13.47 7.41 10.06
N MET A 202 13.88 6.16 9.85
CA MET A 202 14.85 5.78 8.80
C MET A 202 14.33 6.16 7.41
N VAL A 203 13.06 5.83 7.08
CA VAL A 203 12.45 6.20 5.80
C VAL A 203 12.41 7.73 5.64
N SER A 204 12.00 8.45 6.67
CA SER A 204 11.90 9.91 6.62
C SER A 204 13.28 10.56 6.45
N ASN A 205 14.29 10.10 7.19
CA ASN A 205 15.68 10.54 7.05
C ASN A 205 16.29 10.19 5.69
N ALA A 206 15.85 9.12 5.03
CA ALA A 206 16.32 8.73 3.71
C ALA A 206 15.69 9.56 2.58
N GLY A 207 14.73 10.44 2.89
CA GLY A 207 14.00 11.23 1.88
C GLY A 207 12.76 10.54 1.32
N GLY A 208 12.29 9.47 1.96
CA GLY A 208 11.07 8.77 1.57
C GLY A 208 9.82 9.62 1.81
N ASN A 209 8.92 9.62 0.83
CA ASN A 209 7.66 10.37 0.88
C ASN A 209 6.55 9.64 1.63
N GLY A 210 6.66 8.33 1.82
CA GLY A 210 5.71 7.49 2.55
C GLY A 210 6.37 6.28 3.18
N ALA A 211 5.79 5.76 4.27
CA ALA A 211 6.23 4.58 4.99
C ALA A 211 5.05 3.63 5.21
N PHE A 212 5.08 2.47 4.53
CA PHE A 212 4.07 1.42 4.69
C PHE A 212 4.33 0.60 5.94
N ILE A 213 3.32 0.48 6.79
CA ILE A 213 3.33 -0.33 7.99
C ILE A 213 2.29 -1.44 7.81
N GLY A 214 2.78 -2.63 7.48
CA GLY A 214 1.96 -3.81 7.20
C GLY A 214 1.64 -4.62 8.46
N SER A 215 2.31 -5.76 8.60
CA SER A 215 2.06 -6.73 9.67
C SER A 215 2.12 -6.15 11.09
N ALA A 216 2.83 -5.05 11.33
CA ALA A 216 2.97 -4.46 12.67
C ALA A 216 1.67 -3.84 13.21
N VAL A 217 0.84 -3.22 12.35
CA VAL A 217 -0.50 -2.72 12.75
C VAL A 217 -1.51 -3.86 12.84
N LEU A 218 -1.48 -4.79 11.90
CA LEU A 218 -2.39 -5.96 11.90
C LEU A 218 -2.21 -6.85 13.13
N LYS A 219 -0.99 -7.01 13.64
CA LYS A 219 -0.72 -7.75 14.89
C LYS A 219 -1.31 -7.06 16.13
N LYS A 220 -1.57 -5.75 16.08
CA LYS A 220 -2.16 -4.96 17.17
C LYS A 220 -3.66 -4.72 17.02
N GLN A 221 -4.30 -5.20 15.95
CA GLN A 221 -5.73 -4.94 15.66
C GLN A 221 -6.70 -5.30 16.79
N ASN A 222 -6.32 -6.25 17.66
CA ASN A 222 -7.15 -6.70 18.79
C ASN A 222 -6.80 -5.99 20.11
N GLN A 223 -5.96 -4.95 20.06
CA GLN A 223 -5.52 -4.16 21.21
C GLN A 223 -5.72 -2.67 20.89
N PRO A 224 -6.96 -2.16 20.90
CA PRO A 224 -7.29 -0.84 20.35
C PRO A 224 -6.41 0.31 20.85
N ASN A 225 -6.22 0.42 22.16
CA ASN A 225 -5.39 1.46 22.77
C ASN A 225 -3.92 1.36 22.34
N GLU A 226 -3.38 0.14 22.26
CA GLU A 226 -2.00 -0.08 21.81
C GLU A 226 -1.83 0.23 20.33
N LEU A 227 -2.84 -0.09 19.51
CA LEU A 227 -2.83 0.21 18.09
C LEU A 227 -2.84 1.72 17.83
N VAL A 228 -3.77 2.45 18.46
CA VAL A 228 -3.86 3.92 18.34
C VAL A 228 -2.57 4.57 18.81
N HIS A 229 -2.05 4.20 19.99
CA HIS A 229 -0.78 4.73 20.50
C HIS A 229 0.39 4.41 19.58
N PHE A 230 0.45 3.20 19.02
CA PHE A 230 1.49 2.81 18.07
C PHE A 230 1.47 3.67 16.81
N ILE A 231 0.29 3.95 16.24
CA ILE A 231 0.15 4.81 15.05
C ILE A 231 0.57 6.25 15.38
N GLN A 232 0.19 6.77 16.54
CA GLN A 232 0.63 8.08 17.01
C GLN A 232 2.15 8.16 17.18
N GLU A 233 2.77 7.11 17.74
CA GLU A 233 4.22 7.02 17.94
C GLU A 233 4.99 7.03 16.61
N VAL A 234 4.58 6.22 15.64
CA VAL A 234 5.24 6.19 14.32
C VAL A 234 4.96 7.46 13.52
N LYS A 235 3.79 8.07 13.68
CA LYS A 235 3.45 9.36 13.05
C LYS A 235 4.33 10.48 13.59
N ALA A 236 4.60 10.51 14.89
CA ALA A 236 5.49 11.49 15.52
C ALA A 236 6.96 11.33 15.06
N ALA A 237 7.35 10.16 14.58
CA ALA A 237 8.70 9.89 14.04
C ALA A 237 8.93 10.44 12.63
N THR A 238 7.88 10.93 11.96
CA THR A 238 8.01 11.57 10.64
C THR A 238 8.56 12.99 10.78
N ILE A 239 9.63 13.31 10.04
CA ILE A 239 10.26 14.63 10.15
C ILE A 239 9.39 15.67 9.46
N ARG A 240 9.13 16.79 10.17
CA ARG A 240 8.65 18.03 9.56
C ARG A 240 9.88 18.68 8.93
N GLY A 241 9.96 18.63 7.60
CA GLY A 241 10.96 19.40 6.84
C GLY A 241 10.82 20.89 7.11
#